data_AF-A0A3B9S378-F1
#
_entry.id   AF-A0A3B9S378-F1
#
_cell.length_a   1.000
_cell.length_b   1.000
_cell.length_c   1.000
_cell.angle_alpha   90.00
_cell.angle_beta   90.00
_cell.angle_gamma   90.00
#
_symmetry.space_group_name_H-M   'P 1'
#
loop_
_entity.id
_entity.type
_entity.pdbx_description
1 polymer ?
#
loop_
_entity_poly.entity_id
_entity_poly.type
_entity_poly.pdbx_seq_one_letter_code
_entity_poly.pdbx_strand_id
1 'polypeptide(L)' 'PVPFTDIKLFEKPVRRGDIIIFPYPSDPSIDYIKRAVGLPGETLEILNDKVFINGELLDEPYAYFEPN' A
#
# COMPACT_ATOMS: atom_id res chain seq x y z
N PRO A 1 -0.64 17.02 10.05
CA PRO A 1 -2.11 17.19 10.07
C PRO A 1 -2.48 18.35 11.00
N VAL A 2 -3.37 19.23 10.57
CA VAL A 2 -3.92 20.28 11.44
C VAL A 2 -4.99 19.64 12.34
N PRO A 3 -4.93 19.82 13.67
CA PRO A 3 -5.94 19.27 14.58
C PRO A 3 -7.36 19.67 14.15
N PHE A 4 -8.31 18.74 14.25
CA PHE A 4 -9.74 18.93 13.95
C PHE A 4 -10.09 19.18 12.47
N THR A 5 -9.19 18.87 11.54
CA THR A 5 -9.44 18.98 10.09
C THR A 5 -8.74 17.86 9.31
N ASP A 6 -9.21 17.56 8.10
CA ASP A 6 -8.56 16.62 7.17
C ASP A 6 -7.40 17.24 6.38
N ILE A 7 -7.00 18.48 6.72
CA ILE A 7 -6.01 19.25 5.97
C ILE A 7 -4.60 18.73 6.25
N LYS A 8 -3.91 18.27 5.19
CA LYS A 8 -2.46 18.01 5.18
C LYS A 8 -1.72 19.21 4.59
N LEU A 9 -1.00 19.94 5.45
CA LEU A 9 -0.18 21.11 5.07
C LEU A 9 1.07 20.76 4.25
N PHE A 10 1.53 19.51 4.32
CA PHE A 10 2.68 19.02 3.58
C PHE A 10 2.33 17.66 2.99
N GLU A 11 2.45 17.54 1.66
CA GLU A 11 2.34 16.25 0.99
C GLU A 11 3.67 15.52 1.13
N LYS A 12 3.68 14.50 1.99
CA LYS A 12 4.74 13.50 1.94
C LYS A 12 4.35 12.49 0.86
N PRO A 13 5.16 12.29 -0.20
CA PRO A 13 4.88 11.28 -1.20
C PRO A 13 4.92 9.89 -0.55
N VAL A 14 3.97 9.04 -0.94
CA VAL A 14 3.94 7.63 -0.52
C VAL A 14 5.13 6.91 -1.10
N ARG A 15 5.85 6.15 -0.28
CA ARG A 15 6.96 5.31 -0.70
C ARG A 15 6.53 3.84 -0.66
N ARG A 16 7.12 3.00 -1.50
CA ARG A 16 6.89 1.55 -1.43
C ARG A 16 7.23 1.06 -0.02
N GLY A 17 6.38 0.22 0.55
CA GLY A 17 6.51 -0.30 1.89
C GLY A 17 5.89 0.58 2.97
N ASP A 18 5.48 1.82 2.69
CA ASP A 18 4.74 2.63 3.67
C ASP A 18 3.44 1.91 4.07
N ILE A 19 3.12 1.93 5.37
CA ILE A 19 1.79 1.56 5.86
C ILE A 19 0.90 2.80 5.74
N ILE A 20 -0.17 2.67 4.97
CA ILE A 20 -1.11 3.75 4.69
C ILE A 20 -2.47 3.45 5.30
N ILE A 21 -3.13 4.50 5.76
CA ILE A 21 -4.49 4.48 6.27
C ILE A 21 -5.32 5.32 5.31
N PHE A 22 -6.41 4.76 4.80
CA PHE A 22 -7.34 5.48 3.95
C PHE A 22 -8.78 4.98 4.17
N PRO A 23 -9.80 5.82 3.94
CA PRO A 23 -11.20 5.41 4.05
C PRO A 23 -11.51 4.30 3.05
N TYR A 24 -12.21 3.26 3.48
CA TYR A 24 -12.63 2.18 2.61
C TYR A 24 -13.56 2.72 1.51
N PRO A 25 -13.27 2.48 0.21
CA PRO A 25 -14.01 3.13 -0.87
C PRO A 25 -15.52 2.87 -0.88
N SER A 26 -15.98 1.72 -0.38
CA SER A 26 -17.42 1.39 -0.34
C SER A 26 -18.11 1.90 0.92
N ASP A 27 -17.38 2.13 2.01
CA ASP A 27 -17.88 2.71 3.25
C ASP A 27 -16.79 3.56 3.92
N PRO A 28 -16.79 4.88 3.69
CA PRO A 28 -15.78 5.79 4.23
C PRO A 28 -15.78 5.92 5.76
N SER A 29 -16.76 5.34 6.47
CA SER A 29 -16.73 5.29 7.95
C SER A 29 -15.73 4.26 8.48
N ILE A 30 -15.20 3.40 7.61
CA ILE A 30 -14.24 2.35 7.95
C ILE A 30 -12.86 2.74 7.42
N ASP A 31 -11.88 2.81 8.31
CA ASP A 31 -10.48 3.00 7.93
C ASP A 31 -9.82 1.67 7.53
N TYR A 32 -9.21 1.64 6.35
CA TYR A 32 -8.37 0.53 5.91
C TYR A 32 -6.90 0.82 6.16
N ILE A 33 -6.23 -0.13 6.81
CA ILE A 33 -4.78 -0.14 7.01
C ILE A 33 -4.19 -1.14 6.03
N LYS A 34 -3.37 -0.66 5.09
CA LYS A 34 -2.72 -1.48 4.04
C LYS A 34 -1.26 -1.04 3.84
N ARG A 35 -0.47 -1.85 3.13
CA ARG A 35 0.90 -1.50 2.73
C ARG A 35 0.90 -1.03 1.27
N ALA A 36 1.61 0.05 0.97
CA ALA A 36 1.82 0.52 -0.40
C ALA A 36 2.81 -0.40 -1.13
N VAL A 37 2.30 -1.23 -2.06
CA VAL A 37 3.11 -2.21 -2.78
C VAL A 37 3.48 -1.74 -4.19
N GLY A 38 2.58 -1.13 -4.95
CA GLY A 38 2.86 -0.56 -6.29
C GLY A 38 2.84 0.97 -6.28
N LEU A 39 3.69 1.60 -7.09
CA LEU A 39 3.75 3.05 -7.24
C LEU A 39 3.32 3.50 -8.65
N PRO A 40 2.94 4.79 -8.83
CA PRO A 40 2.56 5.30 -10.15
C PRO A 40 3.65 5.07 -11.20
N GLY A 41 3.24 4.59 -12.37
CA GLY A 41 4.15 4.29 -13.50
C GLY A 41 4.73 2.88 -13.51
N GLU A 42 4.40 2.04 -12.53
CA GLU A 42 4.90 0.67 -12.43
C GLU A 42 3.87 -0.34 -12.89
N THR A 43 4.35 -1.47 -13.40
CA THR A 43 3.54 -2.69 -13.59
C THR A 43 3.72 -3.58 -12.38
N LEU A 44 2.61 -3.94 -11.73
CA LEU A 44 2.58 -4.87 -10.61
C LEU A 44 1.92 -6.17 -11.06
N GLU A 45 2.59 -7.29 -10.79
CA GLU A 45 2.09 -8.63 -11.10
C GLU A 45 2.16 -9.52 -9.86
N ILE A 46 1.17 -10.40 -9.68
CA ILE A 46 1.18 -11.41 -8.62
C ILE A 46 1.08 -12.78 -9.29
N LEU A 47 2.11 -13.61 -9.12
CA LEU A 47 2.21 -14.93 -9.74
C LEU A 47 2.73 -15.94 -8.71
N ASN A 48 1.97 -17.00 -8.47
CA ASN A 48 2.31 -18.06 -7.49
C ASN A 48 2.70 -17.47 -6.13
N ASP A 49 1.83 -16.61 -5.59
CA ASP A 49 1.99 -15.89 -4.32
C ASP A 49 3.25 -15.00 -4.23
N LYS A 50 3.86 -14.63 -5.36
CA LYS A 50 4.99 -13.71 -5.41
C LYS A 50 4.61 -12.43 -6.12
N VAL A 51 5.04 -11.30 -5.57
CA VAL A 51 4.84 -9.98 -6.16
C VAL A 51 6.03 -9.61 -7.03
N PHE A 52 5.76 -9.12 -8.24
CA PHE A 52 6.75 -8.57 -9.16
C PHE A 52 6.43 -7.12 -9.48
N ILE A 53 7.46 -6.28 -9.55
CA ILE A 53 7.38 -4.88 -9.96
C ILE A 53 8.25 -4.70 -11.21
N ASN A 54 7.64 -4.30 -12.32
CA ASN A 54 8.31 -4.17 -13.62
C ASN A 54 9.09 -5.44 -14.04
N GLY A 55 8.53 -6.61 -13.71
CA GLY A 55 9.13 -7.93 -13.98
C GLY A 55 10.19 -8.40 -12.96
N GLU A 56 10.59 -7.56 -11.99
CA GLU A 56 11.54 -7.93 -10.94
C GLU A 56 10.81 -8.43 -9.68
N LEU A 57 11.28 -9.53 -9.10
CA LEU A 57 10.72 -10.09 -7.87
C LEU A 57 10.91 -9.11 -6.71
N LEU A 58 9.84 -8.76 -6.02
CA LEU A 58 9.89 -7.90 -4.84
C LEU A 58 10.31 -8.73 -3.61
N ASP A 59 11.29 -8.24 -2.87
CA ASP A 59 11.66 -8.80 -1.57
C ASP A 59 10.65 -8.34 -0.50
N GLU A 60 9.87 -9.29 0.00
CA GLU A 60 8.79 -9.05 0.96
C GLU A 60 9.02 -9.85 2.25
N PRO A 61 9.99 -9.47 3.11
CA PRO A 61 10.28 -10.20 4.35
C PRO A 61 9.12 -10.16 5.36
N TYR A 62 8.10 -9.33 5.11
CA TYR A 62 6.89 -9.21 5.90
C TYR A 62 5.73 -10.07 5.40
N ALA A 63 5.84 -10.70 4.23
CA ALA A 63 4.76 -11.49 3.66
C ALA A 63 4.64 -12.83 4.40
N TYR A 64 3.40 -13.19 4.73
CA TYR A 64 3.06 -14.51 5.26
C TYR A 64 2.26 -15.25 4.20
N PHE A 65 2.70 -16.47 3.90
CA PHE A 65 2.04 -17.38 2.98
C PHE A 65 1.53 -18.56 3.79
N GLU A 66 0.25 -18.89 3.64
CA GLU A 66 -0.28 -20.10 4.24
C GLU A 66 0.45 -21.31 3.66
N PRO A 67 1.02 -22.20 4.50
CA PRO A 67 1.59 -23.44 4.00
C PRO A 67 0.46 -24.31 3.42
N ASN A 68 0.64 -24.73 2.16
CA ASN A 68 -0.24 -25.68 1.47
C ASN A 68 -0.28 -27.05 2.16
#